data_AF-A0AAD5NBF4-F1
#
_entry.id   AF-A0AAD5NBF4-F1
#
_cell.length_a   1.000
_cell.length_b   1.000
_cell.length_c   1.000
_cell.angle_alpha   90.00
_cell.angle_beta   90.00
_cell.angle_gamma   90.00
#
_symmetry.space_group_name_H-M   'P 1'
#
loop_
_entity.id
_entity.type
_entity.pdbx_description
1 polymer ?
#
loop_
_entity_poly.entity_id
_entity_poly.type
_entity_poly.pdbx_seq_one_letter_code
_entity_poly.pdbx_strand_id
1 'polypeptide(L)'
;MAWAILSRSMPDLEYQLKLAPASVFERTHGYTTLQLASPWPQGFTRLIQAGAGAMLHQPMPNGGNLLSPLSSICSGAPLGPSVLGTLLGAGYTLFPNNKCDTLEQLISECTDTAARVIAGHLSERLRQLSELAANFGIISQNGPFVPDFATAARWCLALEELGESIDPSIRVPTSDDMVTTIYHFPSMPLCFFPIFYEHGFAHANIRDQRGLPPMLVGRRLSFYYYDQYFLTERVPDDKTLILHNMPWLRQHEFLDQKPHGPLRLGLNVDAAGAHLVAAEMGSHFYLRLDDQQDIDHYVSLSADLLRQFAKDSHRDKCVCWCNFDGGSCSPLKLLYKSQAHPINLRRGIAVWKQDEFQIDSTKSLLFDFDMFEDLTASPTPNIKQQREREQTTNTQPSTRALELVRLLTFEALEMTHTCCMFEKLGENHDYIDAILNCNPNTVREIRQSEEEIENAALLDTLMGEFSTAMQQDYQAKSLLDFIFGYWITRIEDLYAVQEDEVQKMQQHVRNVRTGIWPRPLRRLLWPTDPFTFD
;
A
#
# COMPACT_ATOMS: atom_id res chain seq x y z
N MET A 1 8.86 -28.05 -36.93
CA MET A 1 8.03 -27.42 -35.88
C MET A 1 8.59 -26.10 -35.34
N ALA A 2 9.76 -26.08 -34.67
CA ALA A 2 10.28 -24.89 -33.99
C ALA A 2 10.42 -23.64 -34.88
N TRP A 3 10.89 -23.78 -36.12
CA TRP A 3 10.99 -22.66 -37.06
C TRP A 3 9.64 -21.98 -37.32
N ALA A 4 8.56 -22.75 -37.51
CA ALA A 4 7.21 -22.22 -37.73
C ALA A 4 6.69 -21.43 -36.52
N ILE A 5 7.08 -21.87 -35.31
CA ILE A 5 6.74 -21.18 -34.06
C ILE A 5 7.50 -19.87 -33.95
N LEU A 6 8.82 -19.90 -34.13
CA LEU A 6 9.68 -18.72 -34.02
C LEU A 6 9.39 -17.68 -35.12
N SER A 7 9.04 -18.12 -36.33
CA SER A 7 8.59 -17.24 -37.42
C SER A 7 7.14 -16.79 -37.28
N ARG A 8 6.40 -17.28 -36.29
CA ARG A 8 4.96 -17.03 -36.06
C ARG A 8 4.10 -17.29 -37.30
N SER A 9 4.46 -18.29 -38.09
CA SER A 9 3.80 -18.63 -39.36
C SER A 9 2.74 -19.72 -39.16
N MET A 10 1.47 -19.32 -39.15
CA MET A 10 0.36 -20.27 -39.06
C MET A 10 0.32 -21.27 -40.23
N PRO A 11 0.54 -20.86 -41.50
CA PRO A 11 0.60 -21.81 -42.61
C PRO A 11 1.69 -22.87 -42.44
N ASP A 12 2.87 -22.48 -41.98
CA ASP A 12 3.97 -23.43 -41.74
C ASP A 12 3.67 -24.34 -40.55
N LEU A 13 3.04 -23.81 -39.49
CA LEU A 13 2.61 -24.60 -38.34
C LEU A 13 1.60 -25.68 -38.76
N GLU A 14 0.58 -25.32 -39.52
CA GLU A 14 -0.41 -26.26 -40.04
C GLU A 14 0.20 -27.31 -40.97
N TYR A 15 1.12 -26.89 -41.83
CA TYR A 15 1.85 -27.81 -42.70
C TYR A 15 2.65 -28.83 -41.88
N GLN A 16 3.36 -28.37 -40.84
CA GLN A 16 4.14 -29.24 -39.95
C GLN A 16 3.26 -30.18 -39.13
N LEU A 17 2.12 -29.71 -38.62
CA LEU A 17 1.16 -30.55 -37.89
C LEU A 17 0.55 -31.64 -38.79
N LYS A 18 0.33 -31.35 -40.08
CA LYS A 18 -0.14 -32.34 -41.06
C LYS A 18 0.94 -33.35 -41.43
N LEU A 19 2.17 -32.88 -41.66
CA LEU A 19 3.28 -33.71 -42.11
C LEU A 19 3.80 -34.63 -40.99
N ALA A 20 3.94 -34.11 -39.78
CA ALA A 20 4.50 -34.82 -38.64
C ALA A 20 3.75 -34.43 -37.34
N PRO A 21 2.57 -35.00 -37.06
CA PRO A 21 1.78 -34.66 -35.87
C PRO A 21 2.55 -34.82 -34.55
N ALA A 22 3.40 -35.84 -34.46
CA ALA A 22 4.23 -36.12 -33.27
C ALA A 22 5.26 -35.02 -32.97
N SER A 23 5.57 -34.14 -33.94
CA SER A 23 6.49 -33.02 -33.73
C SER A 23 5.98 -32.00 -32.70
N VAL A 24 4.69 -32.06 -32.35
CA VAL A 24 4.12 -31.30 -31.23
C VAL A 24 4.80 -31.64 -29.90
N PHE A 25 5.36 -32.86 -29.76
CA PHE A 25 6.03 -33.34 -28.55
C PHE A 25 7.55 -33.13 -28.55
N GLU A 26 8.10 -32.57 -29.62
CA GLU A 26 9.54 -32.33 -29.76
C GLU A 26 10.03 -31.25 -28.79
N ARG A 27 11.30 -31.35 -28.44
CA ARG A 27 12.03 -30.32 -27.70
C ARG A 27 13.10 -29.69 -28.57
N THR A 28 13.20 -28.36 -28.51
CA THR A 28 14.27 -27.60 -29.18
C THR A 28 15.05 -26.83 -28.12
N HIS A 29 16.35 -27.10 -28.00
CA HIS A 29 17.20 -26.58 -26.93
C HIS A 29 16.63 -26.83 -25.51
N GLY A 30 15.96 -27.97 -25.34
CA GLY A 30 15.30 -28.35 -24.08
C GLY A 30 13.93 -27.73 -23.84
N TYR A 31 13.48 -26.78 -24.67
CA TYR A 31 12.15 -26.17 -24.58
C TYR A 31 11.11 -26.99 -25.33
N THR A 32 9.90 -27.09 -24.77
CA THR A 32 8.74 -27.69 -25.45
C THR A 32 8.17 -26.76 -26.51
N THR A 33 7.37 -27.29 -27.43
CA THR A 33 6.66 -26.49 -28.44
C THR A 33 5.75 -25.43 -27.80
N LEU A 34 5.10 -25.75 -26.68
CA LEU A 34 4.29 -24.80 -25.90
C LEU A 34 5.13 -23.68 -25.27
N GLN A 35 6.29 -24.02 -24.71
CA GLN A 35 7.19 -23.03 -24.12
C GLN A 35 7.73 -22.06 -25.17
N LEU A 36 8.02 -22.54 -26.38
CA LEU A 36 8.45 -21.69 -27.50
C LEU A 36 7.30 -20.85 -28.08
N ALA A 37 6.07 -21.34 -28.00
CA ALA A 37 4.89 -20.67 -28.56
C ALA A 37 4.21 -19.70 -27.58
N SER A 38 4.66 -19.61 -26.32
CA SER A 38 4.06 -18.71 -25.32
C SER A 38 3.92 -17.24 -25.76
N PRO A 39 4.82 -16.62 -26.55
CA PRO A 39 4.62 -15.26 -27.05
C PRO A 39 3.75 -15.18 -28.32
N TRP A 40 3.17 -16.30 -28.79
CA TRP A 40 2.37 -16.37 -30.01
C TRP A 40 0.99 -17.00 -29.74
N PRO A 41 -0.04 -16.19 -29.38
CA PRO A 41 -1.30 -16.72 -28.86
C PRO A 41 -2.06 -17.67 -29.78
N GLN A 42 -2.09 -17.36 -31.07
CA GLN A 42 -2.76 -18.17 -32.08
C GLN A 42 -2.06 -19.53 -32.25
N GLY A 43 -0.72 -19.52 -32.35
CA GLY A 43 0.06 -20.75 -32.45
C GLY A 43 0.00 -21.59 -31.18
N PHE A 44 0.06 -20.96 -30.01
CA PHE A 44 -0.10 -21.62 -28.71
C PHE A 44 -1.45 -22.36 -28.63
N THR A 45 -2.54 -21.67 -28.93
CA THR A 45 -3.90 -22.26 -28.93
C THR A 45 -3.99 -23.43 -29.90
N ARG A 46 -3.43 -23.28 -31.10
CA ARG A 46 -3.45 -24.34 -32.11
C ARG A 46 -2.64 -25.57 -31.70
N LEU A 47 -1.51 -25.38 -31.02
CA LEU A 47 -0.69 -26.46 -30.47
C LEU A 47 -1.42 -27.21 -29.35
N ILE A 48 -2.10 -26.50 -28.44
CA ILE A 48 -2.96 -27.14 -27.42
C ILE A 48 -4.02 -28.01 -28.07
N GLN A 49 -4.73 -27.50 -29.09
CA GLN A 49 -5.71 -28.25 -29.88
C GLN A 49 -5.10 -29.45 -30.61
N ALA A 50 -3.80 -29.41 -30.94
CA ALA A 50 -3.07 -30.50 -31.57
C ALA A 50 -2.57 -31.57 -30.57
N GLY A 51 -2.94 -31.47 -29.28
CA GLY A 51 -2.54 -32.43 -28.25
C GLY A 51 -1.27 -32.07 -27.48
N ALA A 52 -0.71 -30.86 -27.69
CA ALA A 52 0.44 -30.39 -26.92
C ALA A 52 0.16 -30.29 -25.41
N GLY A 53 -1.12 -30.31 -25.00
CA GLY A 53 -1.55 -30.29 -23.60
C GLY A 53 -0.87 -31.33 -22.71
N ALA A 54 -0.47 -32.49 -23.25
CA ALA A 54 0.28 -33.50 -22.50
C ALA A 54 1.67 -33.02 -22.01
N MET A 55 2.18 -31.92 -22.57
CA MET A 55 3.47 -31.33 -22.18
C MET A 55 3.35 -30.17 -21.20
N LEU A 56 2.15 -29.82 -20.75
CA LEU A 56 1.87 -28.63 -19.95
C LEU A 56 2.80 -28.51 -18.75
N HIS A 57 2.91 -29.57 -17.94
CA HIS A 57 3.68 -29.58 -16.70
C HIS A 57 5.17 -29.95 -16.86
N GLN A 58 5.68 -29.99 -18.09
CA GLN A 58 7.08 -30.33 -18.32
C GLN A 58 8.00 -29.18 -17.85
N PRO A 59 9.07 -29.48 -17.08
CA PRO A 59 9.96 -28.45 -16.55
C PRO A 59 10.73 -27.75 -17.67
N MET A 60 11.04 -26.47 -17.47
CA MET A 60 11.94 -25.73 -18.36
C MET A 60 13.42 -26.07 -18.06
N PRO A 61 14.34 -25.97 -19.03
CA PRO A 61 15.77 -26.29 -18.85
C PRO A 61 16.46 -25.56 -17.69
N ASN A 62 15.97 -24.38 -17.29
CA ASN A 62 16.54 -23.54 -16.25
C ASN A 62 15.68 -23.46 -14.97
N GLY A 63 14.79 -24.42 -14.74
CA GLY A 63 13.94 -24.45 -13.53
C GLY A 63 12.74 -23.49 -13.55
N GLY A 64 12.47 -22.81 -14.67
CA GLY A 64 11.29 -21.98 -14.88
C GLY A 64 10.02 -22.79 -15.20
N ASN A 65 8.90 -22.09 -15.37
CA ASN A 65 7.60 -22.67 -15.69
C ASN A 65 6.82 -21.80 -16.72
N LEU A 66 5.70 -22.29 -17.25
CA LEU A 66 4.94 -21.61 -18.30
C LEU A 66 4.26 -20.31 -17.85
N LEU A 67 4.12 -20.07 -16.54
CA LEU A 67 3.60 -18.82 -15.96
C LEU A 67 4.71 -17.80 -15.66
N SER A 68 5.98 -18.25 -15.63
CA SER A 68 7.17 -17.42 -15.39
C SER A 68 8.08 -17.44 -16.61
N PRO A 69 7.70 -16.78 -17.73
CA PRO A 69 8.59 -16.70 -18.88
C PRO A 69 9.84 -15.92 -18.47
N LEU A 70 10.98 -16.60 -18.52
CA LEU A 70 12.31 -16.04 -18.26
C LEU A 70 12.48 -14.66 -18.92
N SER A 71 12.81 -13.67 -18.09
CA SER A 71 13.10 -12.28 -18.46
C SER A 71 14.33 -12.08 -19.36
N SER A 72 15.00 -13.15 -19.81
CA SER A 72 16.34 -13.04 -20.40
C SER A 72 16.50 -13.45 -21.87
N ILE A 73 15.53 -14.10 -22.53
CA ILE A 73 15.77 -14.63 -23.90
C ILE A 73 14.83 -14.05 -24.97
N CYS A 74 13.59 -13.67 -24.66
CA CYS A 74 12.67 -13.06 -25.63
C CYS A 74 11.70 -12.12 -24.89
N SER A 75 11.85 -10.81 -25.09
CA SER A 75 11.00 -9.69 -24.61
C SER A 75 10.22 -9.94 -23.30
N GLY A 76 10.65 -9.32 -22.21
CA GLY A 76 10.02 -9.37 -20.89
C GLY A 76 8.62 -8.75 -20.79
N ALA A 77 7.70 -9.18 -21.65
CA ALA A 77 6.28 -8.87 -21.55
C ALA A 77 5.57 -10.02 -20.80
N PRO A 78 4.68 -9.70 -19.84
CA PRO A 78 3.87 -10.71 -19.17
C PRO A 78 3.04 -11.53 -20.16
N LEU A 79 2.67 -12.75 -19.79
CA LEU A 79 1.79 -13.59 -20.61
C LEU A 79 0.50 -12.82 -20.94
N GLY A 80 0.22 -12.66 -22.23
CA GLY A 80 -1.00 -12.01 -22.67
C GLY A 80 -2.25 -12.73 -22.13
N PRO A 81 -3.32 -12.01 -21.74
CA PRO A 81 -4.50 -12.62 -21.09
C PRO A 81 -5.13 -13.78 -21.88
N SER A 82 -5.09 -13.72 -23.21
CA SER A 82 -5.58 -14.80 -24.07
C SER A 82 -4.76 -16.09 -23.95
N VAL A 83 -3.43 -15.99 -23.88
CA VAL A 83 -2.56 -17.18 -23.71
C VAL A 83 -2.75 -17.75 -22.31
N LEU A 84 -2.83 -16.87 -21.30
CA LEU A 84 -3.09 -17.26 -19.92
C LEU A 84 -4.42 -18.01 -19.79
N GLY A 85 -5.50 -17.49 -20.39
CA GLY A 85 -6.80 -18.17 -20.40
C GLY A 85 -6.75 -19.54 -21.08
N THR A 86 -6.11 -19.66 -22.25
CA THR A 86 -5.93 -20.94 -22.93
C THR A 86 -5.10 -21.92 -22.09
N LEU A 87 -4.03 -21.45 -21.45
CA LEU A 87 -3.14 -22.24 -20.60
C LEU A 87 -3.89 -22.78 -19.36
N LEU A 88 -4.62 -21.91 -18.65
CA LEU A 88 -5.37 -22.29 -17.46
C LEU A 88 -6.59 -23.14 -17.81
N GLY A 89 -7.26 -22.87 -18.94
CA GLY A 89 -8.35 -23.69 -19.46
C GLY A 89 -7.90 -25.09 -19.91
N ALA A 90 -6.63 -25.25 -20.31
CA ALA A 90 -6.04 -26.54 -20.64
C ALA A 90 -5.61 -27.36 -19.40
N GLY A 91 -5.85 -26.85 -18.18
CA GLY A 91 -5.54 -27.54 -16.93
C GLY A 91 -4.17 -27.21 -16.32
N TYR A 92 -3.47 -26.16 -16.79
CA TYR A 92 -2.19 -25.80 -16.17
C TYR A 92 -2.36 -25.30 -14.73
N THR A 93 -1.54 -25.76 -13.78
CA THR A 93 -1.66 -25.35 -12.38
C THR A 93 -1.21 -23.89 -12.17
N LEU A 94 -1.90 -23.17 -11.28
CA LEU A 94 -1.45 -21.84 -10.81
C LEU A 94 -0.36 -21.95 -9.74
N PHE A 95 -0.09 -23.16 -9.25
CA PHE A 95 0.87 -23.45 -8.20
C PHE A 95 1.95 -24.44 -8.68
N PRO A 96 2.73 -24.08 -9.72
CA PRO A 96 3.82 -24.94 -10.16
C PRO A 96 4.79 -25.17 -8.99
N ASN A 97 5.33 -26.39 -8.90
CA ASN A 97 6.20 -26.83 -7.80
C ASN A 97 5.54 -26.85 -6.41
N ASN A 98 4.21 -26.80 -6.33
CA ASN A 98 3.48 -26.82 -5.06
C ASN A 98 3.85 -25.63 -4.14
N LYS A 99 3.99 -24.44 -4.73
CA LYS A 99 4.31 -23.18 -4.05
C LYS A 99 3.43 -22.03 -4.54
N CYS A 100 3.28 -20.98 -3.73
CA CYS A 100 2.49 -19.81 -4.06
C CYS A 100 3.28 -18.67 -4.74
N ASP A 101 4.63 -18.70 -4.69
CA ASP A 101 5.50 -17.63 -5.22
C ASP A 101 5.21 -17.26 -6.68
N THR A 102 4.92 -18.26 -7.53
CA THR A 102 4.62 -18.01 -8.94
C THR A 102 3.29 -17.27 -9.13
N LEU A 103 2.28 -17.59 -8.32
CA LEU A 103 1.00 -16.87 -8.36
C LEU A 103 1.18 -15.44 -7.84
N GLU A 104 1.92 -15.25 -6.75
CA GLU A 104 2.22 -13.92 -6.24
C GLU A 104 2.94 -13.06 -7.28
N GLN A 105 3.99 -13.60 -7.90
CA GLN A 105 4.74 -12.88 -8.93
C GLN A 105 3.85 -12.54 -10.12
N LEU A 106 3.06 -13.50 -10.61
CA LEU A 106 2.14 -13.29 -11.72
C LEU A 106 1.14 -12.18 -11.40
N ILE A 107 0.56 -12.19 -10.20
CA ILE A 107 -0.36 -11.16 -9.73
C ILE A 107 0.34 -9.79 -9.68
N SER A 108 1.58 -9.72 -9.19
CA SER A 108 2.29 -8.45 -9.05
C SER A 108 2.65 -7.76 -10.38
N GLU A 109 2.66 -8.51 -11.49
CA GLU A 109 3.12 -8.03 -12.80
C GLU A 109 2.02 -8.03 -13.89
N CYS A 110 0.82 -8.54 -13.59
CA CYS A 110 -0.24 -8.69 -14.58
C CYS A 110 -1.15 -7.46 -14.71
N THR A 111 -1.91 -7.40 -15.81
CA THR A 111 -2.93 -6.36 -16.06
C THR A 111 -4.28 -6.76 -15.45
N ASP A 112 -5.22 -5.81 -15.29
CA ASP A 112 -6.60 -6.06 -14.86
C ASP A 112 -7.29 -7.20 -15.64
N THR A 113 -7.04 -7.28 -16.95
CA THR A 113 -7.65 -8.33 -17.80
C THR A 113 -7.07 -9.69 -17.46
N ALA A 114 -5.76 -9.79 -17.23
CA ALA A 114 -5.13 -11.02 -16.78
C ALA A 114 -5.56 -11.38 -15.36
N ALA A 115 -5.69 -10.41 -14.45
CA ALA A 115 -6.19 -10.62 -13.10
C ALA A 115 -7.61 -11.21 -13.09
N ARG A 116 -8.51 -10.74 -13.97
CA ARG A 116 -9.86 -11.32 -14.15
C ARG A 116 -9.80 -12.77 -14.62
N VAL A 117 -8.91 -13.09 -15.57
CA VAL A 117 -8.71 -14.47 -16.04
C VAL A 117 -8.21 -15.36 -14.90
N ILE A 118 -7.23 -14.89 -14.12
CA ILE A 118 -6.70 -15.61 -12.94
C ILE A 118 -7.81 -15.83 -11.91
N ALA A 119 -8.54 -14.77 -11.55
CA ALA A 119 -9.62 -14.82 -10.56
C ALA A 119 -10.72 -15.81 -10.97
N GLY A 120 -11.15 -15.77 -12.23
CA GLY A 120 -12.16 -16.69 -12.78
C GLY A 120 -11.71 -18.15 -12.73
N HIS A 121 -10.51 -18.46 -13.22
CA HIS A 121 -10.00 -19.83 -13.21
C HIS A 121 -9.71 -20.35 -11.79
N LEU A 122 -9.15 -19.51 -10.92
CA LEU A 122 -8.88 -19.90 -9.54
C LEU A 122 -10.17 -20.15 -8.75
N SER A 123 -11.17 -19.28 -8.94
CA SER A 123 -12.51 -19.43 -8.35
C SER A 123 -13.15 -20.76 -8.76
N GLU A 124 -13.14 -21.08 -10.06
CA GLU A 124 -13.69 -22.33 -10.59
C GLU A 124 -12.98 -23.56 -10.00
N ARG A 125 -11.64 -23.54 -9.95
CA ARG A 125 -10.84 -24.65 -9.40
C ARG A 125 -11.11 -24.90 -7.93
N LEU A 126 -11.23 -23.83 -7.15
CA LEU A 126 -11.54 -23.95 -5.72
C LEU A 126 -12.95 -24.47 -5.48
N ARG A 127 -13.92 -24.17 -6.37
CA ARG A 127 -15.24 -24.81 -6.34
C ARG A 127 -15.15 -26.29 -6.67
N GLN A 128 -14.41 -26.67 -7.71
CA GLN A 128 -14.20 -28.09 -8.07
C GLN A 128 -13.54 -28.88 -6.93
N LEU A 129 -12.54 -28.29 -6.26
CA LEU A 129 -11.93 -28.89 -5.07
C LEU A 129 -12.94 -29.02 -3.92
N SER A 130 -13.81 -28.03 -3.73
CA SER A 130 -14.88 -28.08 -2.73
C SER A 130 -15.88 -29.20 -3.01
N GLU A 131 -16.27 -29.39 -4.25
CA GLU A 131 -17.16 -30.48 -4.68
C GLU A 131 -16.50 -31.84 -4.46
N LEU A 132 -15.22 -31.96 -4.82
CA LEU A 132 -14.43 -33.16 -4.55
C LEU A 132 -14.37 -33.46 -3.05
N ALA A 133 -14.03 -32.47 -2.22
CA ALA A 133 -13.99 -32.62 -0.77
C ALA A 133 -15.34 -33.05 -0.19
N ALA A 134 -16.44 -32.45 -0.67
CA ALA A 134 -17.80 -32.79 -0.23
C ALA A 134 -18.17 -34.25 -0.55
N ASN A 135 -17.73 -34.79 -1.68
CA ASN A 135 -17.95 -36.20 -2.05
C ASN A 135 -17.32 -37.20 -1.05
N PHE A 136 -16.29 -36.76 -0.31
CA PHE A 136 -15.64 -37.55 0.74
C PHE A 136 -16.13 -37.21 2.15
N GLY A 137 -17.22 -36.43 2.28
CA GLY A 137 -17.77 -36.03 3.57
C GLY A 137 -16.94 -34.97 4.32
N ILE A 138 -15.99 -34.32 3.64
CA ILE A 138 -15.23 -33.20 4.19
C ILE A 138 -16.11 -31.95 4.05
N ILE A 139 -17.00 -31.76 5.03
CA ILE A 139 -17.98 -30.66 5.01
C ILE A 139 -17.33 -29.37 5.53
N SER A 140 -17.53 -28.29 4.80
CA SER A 140 -17.22 -26.94 5.27
C SER A 140 -18.48 -26.16 5.57
N GLN A 141 -18.39 -25.26 6.55
CA GLN A 141 -19.43 -24.28 6.85
C GLN A 141 -19.41 -23.09 5.88
N ASN A 142 -18.52 -23.10 4.88
CA ASN A 142 -18.46 -22.06 3.86
C ASN A 142 -19.76 -22.09 3.06
N GLY A 143 -20.53 -21.00 3.11
CA GLY A 143 -21.76 -20.83 2.34
C GLY A 143 -21.49 -20.74 0.82
N PRO A 144 -22.14 -19.85 0.06
CA PRO A 144 -21.97 -19.75 -1.40
C PRO A 144 -20.58 -19.23 -1.86
N PHE A 145 -19.62 -19.10 -0.95
CA PHE A 145 -18.33 -18.44 -1.21
C PHE A 145 -17.23 -19.45 -1.57
N VAL A 146 -16.26 -18.97 -2.35
CA VAL A 146 -15.05 -19.74 -2.67
C VAL A 146 -14.23 -19.92 -1.40
N PRO A 147 -13.76 -21.13 -1.05
CA PRO A 147 -12.97 -21.35 0.16
C PRO A 147 -11.67 -20.52 0.15
N ASP A 148 -11.25 -20.09 1.34
CA ASP A 148 -9.90 -19.55 1.50
C ASP A 148 -8.81 -20.62 1.26
N PHE A 149 -7.58 -20.17 1.01
CA PHE A 149 -6.47 -21.06 0.67
C PHE A 149 -6.07 -21.97 1.83
N ALA A 150 -6.14 -21.49 3.07
CA ALA A 150 -5.85 -22.31 4.23
C ALA A 150 -6.83 -23.49 4.34
N THR A 151 -8.10 -23.26 4.05
CA THR A 151 -9.16 -24.26 4.03
C THR A 151 -8.99 -25.22 2.87
N ALA A 152 -8.75 -24.71 1.66
CA ALA A 152 -8.49 -25.52 0.47
C ALA A 152 -7.27 -26.43 0.65
N ALA A 153 -6.17 -25.92 1.21
CA ALA A 153 -4.98 -26.71 1.52
C ALA A 153 -5.28 -27.85 2.50
N ARG A 154 -6.07 -27.60 3.56
CA ARG A 154 -6.50 -28.64 4.50
C ARG A 154 -7.36 -29.71 3.83
N TRP A 155 -8.22 -29.34 2.87
CA TRP A 155 -8.97 -30.33 2.10
C TRP A 155 -8.06 -31.18 1.23
N CYS A 156 -7.04 -30.59 0.60
CA CYS A 156 -6.07 -31.36 -0.16
C CYS A 156 -5.38 -32.41 0.71
N LEU A 157 -4.91 -32.03 1.91
CA LEU A 157 -4.31 -32.97 2.86
C LEU A 157 -5.27 -34.10 3.25
N ALA A 158 -6.51 -33.76 3.61
CA ALA A 158 -7.50 -34.75 4.03
C ALA A 158 -7.88 -35.74 2.90
N LEU A 159 -8.00 -35.27 1.66
CA LEU A 159 -8.24 -36.13 0.50
C LEU A 159 -7.05 -37.06 0.22
N GLU A 160 -5.83 -36.54 0.30
CA GLU A 160 -4.60 -37.34 0.14
C GLU A 160 -4.45 -38.40 1.24
N GLU A 161 -4.81 -38.07 2.50
CA GLU A 161 -4.85 -39.03 3.63
C GLU A 161 -5.88 -40.15 3.43
N LEU A 162 -6.95 -39.89 2.68
CA LEU A 162 -7.94 -40.88 2.26
C LEU A 162 -7.51 -41.69 1.03
N GLY A 163 -6.33 -41.39 0.47
CA GLY A 163 -5.75 -42.09 -0.67
C GLY A 163 -6.20 -41.58 -2.04
N GLU A 164 -6.87 -40.41 -2.10
CA GLU A 164 -7.32 -39.80 -3.35
C GLU A 164 -6.20 -39.04 -4.05
N SER A 165 -6.09 -39.19 -5.37
CA SER A 165 -5.13 -38.45 -6.18
C SER A 165 -5.76 -37.17 -6.73
N ILE A 166 -5.38 -36.02 -6.19
CA ILE A 166 -5.92 -34.72 -6.61
C ILE A 166 -5.26 -34.28 -7.92
N ASP A 167 -6.07 -33.88 -8.90
CA ASP A 167 -5.57 -33.32 -10.16
C ASP A 167 -4.74 -32.04 -9.88
N PRO A 168 -3.51 -31.92 -10.41
CA PRO A 168 -2.64 -30.76 -10.19
C PRO A 168 -3.27 -29.40 -10.53
N SER A 169 -4.26 -29.37 -11.43
CA SER A 169 -4.96 -28.16 -11.86
C SER A 169 -5.85 -27.56 -10.77
N ILE A 170 -6.40 -28.39 -9.87
CA ILE A 170 -7.28 -27.99 -8.76
C ILE A 170 -6.59 -28.04 -7.38
N ARG A 171 -5.41 -28.66 -7.30
CA ARG A 171 -4.64 -28.78 -6.07
C ARG A 171 -4.15 -27.42 -5.56
N VAL A 172 -4.31 -27.19 -4.26
CA VAL A 172 -3.76 -26.02 -3.55
C VAL A 172 -2.57 -26.48 -2.69
N PRO A 173 -1.43 -25.76 -2.71
CA PRO A 173 -0.28 -26.12 -1.90
C PRO A 173 -0.57 -26.19 -0.41
N THR A 174 0.12 -27.13 0.24
CA THR A 174 0.07 -27.38 1.68
C THR A 174 1.36 -26.93 2.37
N SER A 175 2.15 -26.07 1.72
CA SER A 175 3.42 -25.57 2.24
C SER A 175 3.20 -24.59 3.39
N ASP A 176 4.17 -24.51 4.31
CA ASP A 176 4.17 -23.56 5.43
C ASP A 176 4.11 -22.10 4.95
N ASP A 177 4.57 -21.86 3.71
CA ASP A 177 4.64 -20.57 3.03
C ASP A 177 3.27 -20.10 2.49
N MET A 178 2.23 -20.95 2.54
CA MET A 178 0.93 -20.64 1.95
C MET A 178 0.20 -19.51 2.69
N VAL A 179 -0.19 -18.47 1.94
CA VAL A 179 -0.98 -17.35 2.46
C VAL A 179 -2.42 -17.77 2.79
N THR A 180 -3.03 -17.13 3.77
CA THR A 180 -4.38 -17.51 4.24
C THR A 180 -5.47 -17.29 3.19
N THR A 181 -5.42 -16.16 2.49
CA THR A 181 -6.34 -15.83 1.38
C THR A 181 -5.56 -15.17 0.25
N ILE A 182 -6.16 -15.09 -0.94
CA ILE A 182 -5.60 -14.37 -2.09
C ILE A 182 -5.20 -12.92 -1.75
N TYR A 183 -5.86 -12.28 -0.79
CA TYR A 183 -5.57 -10.91 -0.37
C TYR A 183 -4.37 -10.78 0.56
N HIS A 184 -3.87 -11.89 1.12
CA HIS A 184 -2.70 -11.91 2.00
C HIS A 184 -1.37 -12.02 1.23
N PHE A 185 -1.40 -12.00 -0.11
CA PHE A 185 -0.17 -11.89 -0.88
C PHE A 185 0.48 -10.52 -0.64
N PRO A 186 1.74 -10.48 -0.16
CA PRO A 186 2.44 -9.23 0.11
C PRO A 186 2.45 -8.25 -1.07
N SER A 187 2.51 -8.78 -2.30
CA SER A 187 2.60 -7.99 -3.53
C SER A 187 1.25 -7.83 -4.26
N MET A 188 0.11 -8.13 -3.62
CA MET A 188 -1.22 -8.01 -4.23
C MET A 188 -1.60 -6.53 -4.47
N PRO A 189 -1.85 -6.11 -5.73
CA PRO A 189 -2.35 -4.77 -6.01
C PRO A 189 -3.75 -4.56 -5.42
N LEU A 190 -3.97 -3.43 -4.74
CA LEU A 190 -5.28 -3.10 -4.17
C LEU A 190 -6.38 -2.97 -5.25
N CYS A 191 -6.02 -2.60 -6.47
CA CYS A 191 -6.96 -2.55 -7.59
C CYS A 191 -7.53 -3.92 -7.99
N PHE A 192 -6.89 -5.01 -7.57
CA PHE A 192 -7.40 -6.35 -7.84
C PHE A 192 -8.36 -6.83 -6.76
N PHE A 193 -8.47 -6.14 -5.62
CA PHE A 193 -9.38 -6.55 -4.56
C PHE A 193 -10.83 -6.69 -5.04
N PRO A 194 -11.40 -5.69 -5.75
CA PRO A 194 -12.72 -5.82 -6.38
C PRO A 194 -12.81 -6.98 -7.38
N ILE A 195 -11.79 -7.15 -8.22
CA ILE A 195 -11.76 -8.19 -9.26
C ILE A 195 -11.93 -9.58 -8.62
N PHE A 196 -11.14 -9.89 -7.59
CA PHE A 196 -11.26 -11.17 -6.90
C PHE A 196 -12.56 -11.26 -6.10
N TYR A 197 -13.03 -10.16 -5.50
CA TYR A 197 -14.28 -10.17 -4.75
C TYR A 197 -15.48 -10.55 -5.64
N GLU A 198 -15.56 -9.98 -6.86
CA GLU A 198 -16.57 -10.32 -7.87
C GLU A 198 -16.56 -11.81 -8.26
N HIS A 199 -15.41 -12.47 -8.14
CA HIS A 199 -15.26 -13.90 -8.41
C HIS A 199 -15.52 -14.78 -7.17
N GLY A 200 -16.04 -14.22 -6.08
CA GLY A 200 -16.51 -14.97 -4.91
C GLY A 200 -15.47 -15.15 -3.79
N PHE A 201 -14.32 -14.47 -3.88
CA PHE A 201 -13.34 -14.42 -2.80
C PHE A 201 -13.80 -13.45 -1.71
N ALA A 202 -14.82 -13.82 -0.92
CA ALA A 202 -15.42 -12.93 0.08
C ALA A 202 -14.68 -12.92 1.44
N HIS A 203 -13.60 -13.70 1.58
CA HIS A 203 -12.83 -13.86 2.81
C HIS A 203 -11.92 -12.65 3.14
N ALA A 204 -12.39 -11.45 2.83
CA ALA A 204 -11.72 -10.17 3.02
C ALA A 204 -11.35 -9.87 4.49
N ASN A 205 -12.17 -10.34 5.43
CA ASN A 205 -12.05 -10.04 6.87
C ASN A 205 -11.25 -11.08 7.66
N ILE A 206 -10.75 -12.13 7.00
CA ILE A 206 -9.94 -13.17 7.67
C ILE A 206 -8.57 -12.58 8.03
N ARG A 207 -8.02 -13.02 9.16
CA ARG A 207 -6.66 -12.68 9.58
C ARG A 207 -5.72 -13.85 9.33
N ASP A 208 -4.48 -13.56 9.01
CA ASP A 208 -3.43 -14.57 8.94
C ASP A 208 -3.07 -15.12 10.33
N GLN A 209 -2.13 -16.07 10.35
CA GLN A 209 -1.60 -16.68 11.57
C GLN A 209 -0.92 -15.68 12.53
N ARG A 210 -0.48 -14.51 12.04
CA ARG A 210 0.09 -13.43 12.86
C ARG A 210 -1.00 -12.53 13.44
N GLY A 211 -2.26 -12.71 13.03
CA GLY A 211 -3.38 -11.86 13.40
C GLY A 211 -3.54 -10.63 12.49
N LEU A 212 -2.84 -10.57 11.36
CA LEU A 212 -2.90 -9.44 10.44
C LEU A 212 -4.01 -9.65 9.41
N PRO A 213 -4.90 -8.67 9.21
CA PRO A 213 -5.87 -8.73 8.12
C PRO A 213 -5.24 -8.30 6.78
N PRO A 214 -5.95 -8.53 5.65
CA PRO A 214 -5.71 -8.02 4.31
C PRO A 214 -4.62 -6.99 4.11
N MET A 215 -5.09 -5.79 4.40
CA MET A 215 -4.41 -4.51 4.23
C MET A 215 -3.08 -4.45 4.97
N LEU A 216 -2.93 -5.18 6.08
CA LEU A 216 -1.78 -5.12 6.98
C LEU A 216 -0.68 -6.15 6.68
N VAL A 217 -0.85 -6.98 5.64
CA VAL A 217 0.18 -7.94 5.20
C VAL A 217 1.00 -7.42 4.02
N GLY A 218 0.48 -6.44 3.28
CA GLY A 218 1.11 -5.91 2.08
C GLY A 218 2.54 -5.40 2.32
N ARG A 219 3.49 -5.88 1.52
CA ARG A 219 4.83 -5.29 1.44
C ARG A 219 4.72 -4.08 0.52
N ARG A 220 4.39 -2.93 1.11
CA ARG A 220 4.33 -1.60 0.49
C ARG A 220 3.05 -1.39 -0.31
N LEU A 221 2.13 -0.63 0.28
CA LEU A 221 1.15 0.13 -0.50
C LEU A 221 1.91 1.22 -1.27
N SER A 222 2.57 0.79 -2.35
CA SER A 222 3.51 1.61 -3.09
C SER A 222 2.73 2.68 -3.85
N PHE A 223 2.54 3.86 -3.24
CA PHE A 223 2.06 5.09 -3.89
C PHE A 223 3.13 5.65 -4.84
N TYR A 224 3.66 4.81 -5.73
CA TYR A 224 4.69 5.15 -6.70
C TYR A 224 4.06 5.26 -8.07
N TYR A 225 3.99 6.48 -8.57
CA TYR A 225 3.43 6.81 -9.88
C TYR A 225 4.54 7.39 -10.74
N TYR A 226 4.83 6.75 -11.87
CA TYR A 226 5.76 7.28 -12.86
C TYR A 226 5.16 7.14 -14.25
N ASP A 227 5.33 8.14 -15.10
CA ASP A 227 4.99 7.98 -16.50
C ASP A 227 5.88 6.89 -17.10
N GLN A 228 5.24 5.87 -17.67
CA GLN A 228 5.91 4.85 -18.45
C GLN A 228 5.81 5.23 -19.93
N TYR A 229 6.94 5.40 -20.59
CA TYR A 229 6.97 5.66 -22.03
C TYR A 229 7.47 4.43 -22.78
N PHE A 230 6.74 4.04 -23.82
CA PHE A 230 7.22 3.09 -24.82
C PHE A 230 7.30 3.78 -26.17
N LEU A 231 8.51 3.86 -26.75
CA LEU A 231 8.74 4.48 -28.06
C LEU A 231 8.06 5.86 -28.23
N THR A 232 8.14 6.71 -27.20
CA THR A 232 7.53 8.07 -27.09
C THR A 232 6.03 8.14 -26.83
N GLU A 233 5.32 7.02 -26.77
CA GLU A 233 3.92 6.98 -26.34
C GLU A 233 3.81 6.72 -24.84
N ARG A 234 2.95 7.49 -24.17
CA ARG A 234 2.62 7.31 -22.76
C ARG A 234 1.80 6.02 -22.61
N VAL A 235 2.28 5.13 -21.74
CA VAL A 235 1.57 3.93 -21.31
C VAL A 235 1.00 4.22 -19.92
N PRO A 236 -0.33 4.07 -19.71
CA PRO A 236 -0.92 4.21 -18.38
C PRO A 236 -0.25 3.26 -17.38
N ASP A 237 0.16 3.77 -16.22
CA ASP A 237 0.65 2.93 -15.11
C ASP A 237 -0.54 2.47 -14.27
N ASP A 238 -0.87 1.17 -14.33
CA ASP A 238 -1.97 0.55 -13.57
C ASP A 238 -1.85 0.77 -12.04
N LYS A 239 -0.66 1.14 -11.53
CA LYS A 239 -0.45 1.46 -10.11
C LYS A 239 -1.24 2.67 -9.64
N THR A 240 -1.58 3.60 -10.53
CA THR A 240 -2.42 4.80 -10.27
C THR A 240 -3.81 4.51 -9.72
N LEU A 241 -4.25 3.25 -9.77
CA LEU A 241 -5.57 2.80 -9.38
C LEU A 241 -5.82 2.68 -7.86
N ILE A 242 -4.82 2.84 -6.99
CA ILE A 242 -5.04 2.77 -5.53
C ILE A 242 -6.09 3.79 -5.08
N LEU A 243 -5.94 5.06 -5.48
CA LEU A 243 -6.86 6.14 -5.08
C LEU A 243 -8.28 5.90 -5.61
N HIS A 244 -8.41 5.35 -6.82
CA HIS A 244 -9.70 5.00 -7.42
C HIS A 244 -10.45 3.88 -6.67
N ASN A 245 -9.72 2.97 -6.03
CA ASN A 245 -10.32 1.83 -5.32
C ASN A 245 -10.64 2.13 -3.84
N MET A 246 -10.23 3.29 -3.31
CA MET A 246 -10.49 3.65 -1.91
C MET A 246 -11.98 3.63 -1.51
N PRO A 247 -12.93 4.15 -2.33
CA PRO A 247 -14.35 4.03 -2.01
C PRO A 247 -14.82 2.58 -1.88
N TRP A 248 -14.33 1.69 -2.75
CA TRP A 248 -14.67 0.27 -2.72
C TRP A 248 -14.10 -0.42 -1.48
N LEU A 249 -12.82 -0.15 -1.15
CA LEU A 249 -12.16 -0.71 0.05
C LEU A 249 -12.88 -0.28 1.33
N ARG A 250 -13.32 0.97 1.40
CA ARG A 250 -14.12 1.50 2.51
C ARG A 250 -15.49 0.82 2.59
N GLN A 251 -16.19 0.70 1.46
CA GLN A 251 -17.50 0.05 1.39
C GLN A 251 -17.45 -1.41 1.87
N HIS A 252 -16.32 -2.09 1.66
CA HIS A 252 -16.09 -3.47 2.08
C HIS A 252 -15.28 -3.60 3.38
N GLU A 253 -15.25 -2.54 4.19
CA GLU A 253 -14.69 -2.50 5.55
C GLU A 253 -13.17 -2.79 5.66
N PHE A 254 -12.43 -2.87 4.55
CA PHE A 254 -10.98 -3.15 4.58
C PHE A 254 -10.18 -2.09 5.34
N LEU A 255 -10.63 -0.83 5.28
CA LEU A 255 -10.00 0.28 6.00
C LEU A 255 -10.28 0.26 7.50
N ASP A 256 -11.29 -0.50 7.93
CA ASP A 256 -11.77 -0.52 9.32
C ASP A 256 -11.24 -1.76 10.08
N GLN A 257 -10.69 -2.72 9.33
CA GLN A 257 -10.08 -3.93 9.87
C GLN A 257 -8.88 -3.60 10.77
N LYS A 258 -8.83 -4.27 11.92
CA LYS A 258 -7.77 -4.15 12.93
C LYS A 258 -7.01 -5.47 13.11
N PRO A 259 -5.69 -5.42 13.37
CA PRO A 259 -4.94 -6.62 13.67
C PRO A 259 -5.32 -7.20 15.04
N HIS A 260 -5.10 -8.50 15.18
CA HIS A 260 -5.02 -9.15 16.48
C HIS A 260 -3.55 -9.36 16.82
N GLY A 261 -3.21 -9.39 18.11
CA GLY A 261 -1.84 -9.60 18.58
C GLY A 261 -1.59 -10.97 19.21
N PRO A 262 -1.90 -12.11 18.56
CA PRO A 262 -1.76 -13.44 19.18
C PRO A 262 -0.29 -13.75 19.53
N LEU A 263 0.65 -13.24 18.73
CA LEU A 263 2.09 -13.47 18.89
C LEU A 263 2.80 -12.40 19.74
N ARG A 264 2.06 -11.43 20.30
CA ARG A 264 2.61 -10.32 21.13
C ARG A 264 3.77 -9.55 20.47
N LEU A 265 3.73 -9.37 19.15
CA LEU A 265 4.78 -8.70 18.36
C LEU A 265 4.85 -7.17 18.55
N GLY A 266 4.14 -6.62 19.55
CA GLY A 266 4.02 -5.16 19.73
C GLY A 266 3.08 -4.46 18.75
N LEU A 267 2.34 -5.20 17.92
CA LEU A 267 1.35 -4.65 16.99
C LEU A 267 0.33 -3.75 17.70
N ASN A 268 0.02 -2.63 17.07
CA ASN A 268 -1.07 -1.79 17.51
C ASN A 268 -2.43 -2.36 17.05
N VAL A 269 -3.10 -3.04 17.97
CA VAL A 269 -4.42 -3.66 17.75
C VAL A 269 -5.57 -2.65 17.60
N ASP A 270 -5.35 -1.37 17.92
CA ASP A 270 -6.34 -0.32 17.73
C ASP A 270 -6.19 0.43 16.40
N ALA A 271 -5.03 0.29 15.73
CA ALA A 271 -4.79 0.85 14.40
C ALA A 271 -5.51 0.04 13.32
N ALA A 272 -6.32 0.73 12.52
CA ALA A 272 -7.09 0.13 11.43
C ALA A 272 -6.35 0.21 10.09
N GLY A 273 -6.88 -0.42 9.05
CA GLY A 273 -6.36 -0.31 7.68
C GLY A 273 -6.19 1.14 7.20
N ALA A 274 -7.10 2.04 7.58
CA ALA A 274 -6.99 3.48 7.29
C ALA A 274 -5.70 4.10 7.85
N HIS A 275 -5.31 3.73 9.08
CA HIS A 275 -4.05 4.19 9.67
C HIS A 275 -2.85 3.73 8.86
N LEU A 276 -2.85 2.48 8.40
CA LEU A 276 -1.76 1.96 7.57
C LEU A 276 -1.67 2.68 6.23
N VAL A 277 -2.79 2.88 5.54
CA VAL A 277 -2.82 3.61 4.26
C VAL A 277 -2.27 5.03 4.43
N ALA A 278 -2.67 5.71 5.50
CA ALA A 278 -2.17 7.05 5.81
C ALA A 278 -0.68 7.07 6.15
N ALA A 279 -0.21 6.10 6.94
CA ALA A 279 1.20 5.93 7.28
C ALA A 279 2.08 5.66 6.04
N GLU A 280 1.62 4.76 5.17
CA GLU A 280 2.22 4.43 3.89
C GLU A 280 2.27 5.64 2.97
N MET A 281 1.20 6.41 2.87
CA MET A 281 1.19 7.66 2.11
C MET A 281 2.19 8.67 2.67
N GLY A 282 2.27 8.82 4.00
CA GLY A 282 3.25 9.70 4.64
C GLY A 282 4.70 9.27 4.45
N SER A 283 4.97 7.96 4.32
CA SER A 283 6.32 7.45 4.13
C SER A 283 6.71 7.20 2.67
N HIS A 284 5.76 6.90 1.78
CA HIS A 284 6.00 6.26 0.47
C HIS A 284 5.18 6.86 -0.70
N PHE A 285 4.68 8.09 -0.57
CA PHE A 285 4.01 8.78 -1.68
C PHE A 285 5.00 9.44 -2.64
N TYR A 286 5.06 8.94 -3.87
CA TYR A 286 5.95 9.40 -4.92
C TYR A 286 5.18 9.56 -6.22
N LEU A 287 5.05 10.79 -6.70
CA LEU A 287 4.38 11.14 -7.95
C LEU A 287 5.41 11.73 -8.90
N ARG A 288 5.68 11.10 -10.04
CA ARG A 288 6.60 11.60 -11.08
C ARG A 288 5.92 11.56 -12.44
N LEU A 289 5.45 12.69 -12.91
CA LEU A 289 4.70 12.80 -14.15
C LEU A 289 5.26 13.92 -15.02
N ASP A 290 5.03 13.84 -16.32
CA ASP A 290 5.51 14.87 -17.25
C ASP A 290 4.49 15.99 -17.44
N ASP A 291 3.20 15.68 -17.29
CA ASP A 291 2.08 16.61 -17.48
C ASP A 291 1.57 17.20 -16.16
N GLN A 292 1.40 18.53 -16.14
CA GLN A 292 0.92 19.24 -14.94
C GLN A 292 -0.52 18.91 -14.58
N GLN A 293 -1.40 18.72 -15.56
CA GLN A 293 -2.81 18.42 -15.32
C GLN A 293 -2.97 17.08 -14.61
N ASP A 294 -2.12 16.10 -14.94
CA ASP A 294 -2.11 14.83 -14.24
C ASP A 294 -1.57 14.97 -12.82
N ILE A 295 -0.49 15.74 -12.63
CA ILE A 295 0.01 16.06 -11.28
C ILE A 295 -1.12 16.67 -10.43
N ASP A 296 -1.78 17.70 -10.95
CA ASP A 296 -2.87 18.39 -10.27
C ASP A 296 -4.04 17.44 -9.98
N HIS A 297 -4.35 16.53 -10.92
CA HIS A 297 -5.38 15.51 -10.75
C HIS A 297 -5.05 14.55 -9.58
N TYR A 298 -3.85 13.96 -9.55
CA TYR A 298 -3.48 13.00 -8.51
C TYR A 298 -3.26 13.67 -7.15
N VAL A 299 -2.74 14.90 -7.11
CA VAL A 299 -2.66 15.70 -5.88
C VAL A 299 -4.06 15.97 -5.35
N SER A 300 -5.02 16.30 -6.21
CA SER A 300 -6.42 16.51 -5.83
C SER A 300 -7.06 15.23 -5.25
N LEU A 301 -6.90 14.09 -5.93
CA LEU A 301 -7.40 12.79 -5.43
C LEU A 301 -6.79 12.44 -4.06
N SER A 302 -5.50 12.72 -3.89
CA SER A 302 -4.78 12.49 -2.64
C SER A 302 -5.31 13.41 -1.53
N ALA A 303 -5.52 14.70 -1.84
CA ALA A 303 -6.10 15.66 -0.90
C ALA A 303 -7.52 15.27 -0.47
N ASP A 304 -8.34 14.76 -1.39
CA ASP A 304 -9.67 14.23 -1.08
C ASP A 304 -9.62 13.01 -0.16
N LEU A 305 -8.63 12.13 -0.34
CA LEU A 305 -8.41 11.03 0.58
C LEU A 305 -8.02 11.52 1.99
N LEU A 306 -7.14 12.52 2.10
CA LEU A 306 -6.77 13.12 3.39
C LEU A 306 -7.97 13.76 4.10
N ARG A 307 -8.87 14.40 3.35
CA ARG A 307 -10.14 14.93 3.88
C ARG A 307 -11.02 13.81 4.43
N GLN A 308 -11.05 12.64 3.78
CA GLN A 308 -11.79 11.48 4.28
C GLN A 308 -11.16 10.94 5.57
N PHE A 309 -9.83 10.80 5.63
CA PHE A 309 -9.13 10.35 6.84
C PHE A 309 -9.32 11.29 8.04
N ALA A 310 -9.43 12.60 7.81
CA ALA A 310 -9.77 13.55 8.88
C ALA A 310 -11.16 13.29 9.49
N LYS A 311 -12.13 12.88 8.65
CA LYS A 311 -13.51 12.58 9.04
C LYS A 311 -13.72 11.18 9.60
N ASP A 312 -12.78 10.26 9.40
CA ASP A 312 -12.90 8.90 9.91
C ASP A 312 -13.07 8.92 11.42
N SER A 313 -13.91 8.05 11.97
CA SER A 313 -14.08 7.88 13.42
C SER A 313 -13.02 6.94 14.02
N HIS A 314 -12.22 6.30 13.17
CA HIS A 314 -11.16 5.39 13.59
C HIS A 314 -10.08 6.14 14.34
N ARG A 315 -9.88 5.72 15.59
CA ARG A 315 -9.05 6.41 16.55
C ARG A 315 -8.26 5.37 17.33
N ASP A 316 -6.94 5.48 17.24
CA ASP A 316 -6.01 4.66 18.00
C ASP A 316 -5.87 5.21 19.42
N LYS A 317 -6.08 4.36 20.43
CA LYS A 317 -6.17 4.75 21.85
C LYS A 317 -4.81 4.97 22.52
N CYS A 318 -3.82 5.38 21.75
CA CYS A 318 -2.49 5.64 22.27
C CYS A 318 -2.43 6.88 23.17
N VAL A 319 -1.57 6.80 24.19
CA VAL A 319 -1.51 7.79 25.27
C VAL A 319 -0.26 8.67 25.10
N CYS A 320 -0.22 9.50 24.04
CA CYS A 320 0.88 10.43 23.79
C CYS A 320 0.41 11.89 23.88
N TRP A 321 1.27 12.79 24.35
CA TRP A 321 0.98 14.22 24.43
C TRP A 321 0.85 14.90 23.07
N CYS A 322 1.27 14.27 21.97
CA CYS A 322 0.95 14.75 20.62
C CYS A 322 -0.56 14.70 20.33
N ASN A 323 -1.35 14.00 21.17
CA ASN A 323 -2.81 14.09 21.22
C ASN A 323 -3.26 15.07 22.31
N PHE A 324 -4.42 15.69 22.10
CA PHE A 324 -5.13 16.39 23.17
C PHE A 324 -5.49 15.40 24.29
N ASP A 325 -5.69 15.87 25.52
CA ASP A 325 -6.03 15.02 26.66
C ASP A 325 -7.31 14.20 26.42
N GLY A 326 -7.20 12.88 26.59
CA GLY A 326 -8.28 11.93 26.25
C GLY A 326 -8.51 11.73 24.75
N GLY A 327 -7.70 12.37 23.90
CA GLY A 327 -7.64 12.19 22.46
C GLY A 327 -6.90 10.92 22.05
N SER A 328 -6.91 10.68 20.75
CA SER A 328 -6.50 9.41 20.12
C SER A 328 -5.83 9.70 18.78
N CYS A 329 -4.92 8.84 18.33
CA CYS A 329 -4.22 9.06 17.06
C CYS A 329 -5.15 8.75 15.88
N SER A 330 -5.38 9.76 15.04
CA SER A 330 -6.11 9.64 13.78
C SER A 330 -5.21 9.05 12.68
N PRO A 331 -5.77 8.50 11.58
CA PRO A 331 -4.98 8.12 10.42
C PRO A 331 -4.13 9.29 9.89
N LEU A 332 -4.70 10.50 9.87
CA LEU A 332 -4.01 11.70 9.40
C LEU A 332 -2.79 12.05 10.26
N LYS A 333 -2.90 11.94 11.59
CA LYS A 333 -1.76 12.17 12.46
C LYS A 333 -0.64 11.16 12.19
N LEU A 334 -1.00 9.90 11.92
CA LEU A 334 -0.01 8.89 11.56
C LEU A 334 0.67 9.18 10.22
N LEU A 335 -0.04 9.75 9.24
CA LEU A 335 0.57 10.24 8.00
C LEU A 335 1.65 11.29 8.27
N TYR A 336 1.31 12.32 9.06
CA TYR A 336 2.28 13.38 9.38
C TYR A 336 3.47 12.84 10.17
N LYS A 337 3.23 11.92 11.10
CA LYS A 337 4.31 11.23 11.82
C LYS A 337 5.20 10.41 10.90
N SER A 338 4.62 9.66 9.96
CA SER A 338 5.36 8.87 8.96
C SER A 338 6.16 9.74 7.98
N GLN A 339 5.73 10.99 7.75
CA GLN A 339 6.50 11.98 6.99
C GLN A 339 7.66 12.57 7.82
N ALA A 340 7.42 12.84 9.10
CA ALA A 340 8.43 13.37 10.02
C ALA A 340 9.50 12.32 10.36
N HIS A 341 9.07 11.07 10.54
CA HIS A 341 9.85 9.90 10.98
C HIS A 341 9.67 8.73 10.00
N PRO A 342 10.14 8.85 8.73
CA PRO A 342 9.98 7.79 7.75
C PRO A 342 10.84 6.58 8.08
N ILE A 343 10.26 5.40 7.91
CA ILE A 343 10.94 4.09 8.07
C ILE A 343 12.14 3.96 7.12
N ASN A 344 12.08 4.59 5.95
CA ASN A 344 13.13 4.56 4.95
C ASN A 344 13.72 5.97 4.76
N LEU A 345 15.04 6.12 4.94
CA LEU A 345 15.75 7.41 4.90
C LEU A 345 15.58 8.24 3.61
N ARG A 346 15.04 7.66 2.53
CA ARG A 346 14.89 8.27 1.20
C ARG A 346 13.43 8.45 0.77
N ARG A 347 12.47 8.40 1.69
CA ARG A 347 11.06 8.32 1.33
C ARG A 347 10.20 9.16 2.27
N GLY A 348 9.29 9.88 1.65
CA GLY A 348 8.25 10.74 2.20
C GLY A 348 7.36 11.14 1.02
N ILE A 349 6.47 12.10 1.20
CA ILE A 349 5.69 12.68 0.11
C ILE A 349 6.63 13.46 -0.81
N ALA A 350 6.70 13.03 -2.08
CA ALA A 350 7.47 13.72 -3.10
C ALA A 350 6.71 13.78 -4.42
N VAL A 351 6.57 14.99 -4.96
CA VAL A 351 5.97 15.25 -6.27
C VAL A 351 7.04 15.77 -7.20
N TRP A 352 7.09 15.23 -8.40
CA TRP A 352 8.09 15.49 -9.43
C TRP A 352 7.39 15.76 -10.74
N LYS A 353 7.88 16.78 -11.43
CA LYS A 353 7.59 17.00 -12.83
C LYS A 353 8.86 16.72 -13.62
N GLN A 354 8.87 15.67 -14.44
CA GLN A 354 10.09 15.17 -15.08
C GLN A 354 11.20 14.86 -14.04
N ASP A 355 12.21 15.73 -13.93
CA ASP A 355 13.33 15.65 -12.97
C ASP A 355 13.33 16.84 -11.98
N GLU A 356 12.27 17.63 -11.94
CA GLU A 356 12.14 18.80 -11.06
C GLU A 356 11.20 18.52 -9.89
N PHE A 357 11.72 18.64 -8.67
CA PHE A 357 10.95 18.48 -7.44
C PHE A 357 9.95 19.62 -7.25
N GLN A 358 8.67 19.28 -7.16
CA GLN A 358 7.55 20.21 -7.03
C GLN A 358 7.24 20.45 -5.54
N ILE A 359 7.98 21.38 -4.94
CA ILE A 359 7.80 21.72 -3.52
C ILE A 359 6.40 22.26 -3.21
N ASP A 360 5.82 23.05 -4.13
CA ASP A 360 4.51 23.67 -3.93
C ASP A 360 3.38 22.63 -3.95
N SER A 361 3.44 21.64 -4.85
CA SER A 361 2.50 20.51 -4.86
C SER A 361 2.59 19.66 -3.59
N THR A 362 3.81 19.44 -3.10
CA THR A 362 4.05 18.70 -1.84
C THR A 362 3.49 19.47 -0.64
N LYS A 363 3.72 20.79 -0.58
CA LYS A 363 3.16 21.67 0.46
C LYS A 363 1.64 21.75 0.38
N SER A 364 1.09 21.85 -0.84
CA SER A 364 -0.37 21.90 -1.04
C SER A 364 -1.04 20.66 -0.46
N LEU A 365 -0.51 19.46 -0.75
CA LEU A 365 -1.06 18.22 -0.19
C LEU A 365 -1.06 18.19 1.35
N LEU A 366 0.00 18.71 1.97
CA LEU A 366 0.20 18.69 3.42
C LEU A 366 -0.57 19.76 4.18
N PHE A 367 -0.74 20.96 3.59
CA PHE A 367 -1.12 22.18 4.31
C PHE A 367 -2.25 22.98 3.66
N ASP A 368 -2.55 22.78 2.37
CA ASP A 368 -3.54 23.56 1.62
C ASP A 368 -4.95 22.98 1.82
N PHE A 369 -5.44 23.16 3.04
CA PHE A 369 -6.82 22.88 3.42
C PHE A 369 -7.34 23.99 4.34
N ASP A 370 -8.66 24.11 4.40
CA ASP A 370 -9.30 25.18 5.17
C ASP A 370 -8.97 25.04 6.67
N MET A 371 -8.64 26.18 7.28
CA MET A 371 -8.38 26.29 8.72
C MET A 371 -9.63 25.95 9.54
N PHE A 372 -10.81 26.10 8.94
CA PHE A 372 -12.12 25.80 9.50
C PHE A 372 -12.81 24.74 8.62
N GLU A 373 -13.46 23.76 9.22
CA GLU A 373 -14.22 22.74 8.48
C GLU A 373 -15.64 23.24 8.23
N ASP A 374 -16.06 23.35 6.96
CA ASP A 374 -17.47 23.52 6.61
C ASP A 374 -18.22 22.20 6.84
N LEU A 375 -19.11 22.18 7.84
CA LEU A 375 -19.88 20.99 8.24
C LEU A 375 -20.88 20.50 7.16
N THR A 376 -21.10 21.23 6.07
CA THR A 376 -22.21 20.96 5.13
C THR A 376 -21.91 21.02 3.63
N ALA A 377 -20.67 21.26 3.16
CA ALA A 377 -20.42 21.43 1.73
C ALA A 377 -19.78 20.20 1.06
N SER A 378 -20.51 19.57 0.14
CA SER A 378 -19.87 18.89 -0.99
C SER A 378 -19.23 19.95 -1.89
N PRO A 379 -17.99 19.75 -2.39
CA PRO A 379 -17.27 20.80 -3.08
C PRO A 379 -17.94 21.05 -4.43
N THR A 380 -18.56 22.21 -4.57
CA THR A 380 -18.87 22.79 -5.88
C THR A 380 -17.95 24.00 -6.04
N PRO A 381 -17.14 24.09 -7.10
CA PRO A 381 -16.26 25.22 -7.30
C PRO A 381 -17.12 26.42 -7.69
N ASN A 382 -17.44 27.30 -6.75
CA ASN A 382 -17.99 28.59 -7.10
C ASN A 382 -17.66 29.68 -6.07
N ILE A 383 -17.36 30.85 -6.65
CA ILE A 383 -16.78 32.09 -6.10
C ILE A 383 -17.56 32.72 -4.91
N LYS A 384 -18.61 32.07 -4.39
CA LYS A 384 -19.45 32.60 -3.29
C LYS A 384 -18.89 32.37 -1.89
N GLN A 385 -18.00 31.41 -1.66
CA GLN A 385 -17.42 31.14 -0.33
C GLN A 385 -16.61 32.31 0.24
N GLN A 386 -16.08 33.19 -0.61
CA GLN A 386 -15.25 34.31 -0.17
C GLN A 386 -16.04 35.43 0.53
N ARG A 387 -17.35 35.55 0.29
CA ARG A 387 -18.22 36.53 0.99
C ARG A 387 -18.81 36.00 2.29
N GLU A 388 -18.86 34.70 2.49
CA GLU A 388 -19.30 34.09 3.77
C GLU A 388 -18.15 34.02 4.79
N ARG A 389 -16.88 33.98 4.32
CA ARG A 389 -15.65 34.07 5.13
C ARG A 389 -15.55 35.33 6.02
N GLU A 390 -16.25 36.41 5.68
CA GLU A 390 -16.16 37.71 6.38
C GLU A 390 -17.17 37.86 7.54
N GLN A 391 -18.05 36.87 7.80
CA GLN A 391 -19.16 37.02 8.77
C GLN A 391 -19.13 36.11 10.00
N THR A 392 -18.15 35.21 10.18
CA THR A 392 -18.16 34.26 11.31
C THR A 392 -17.01 34.47 12.29
N THR A 393 -17.18 35.40 13.22
CA THR A 393 -16.31 35.60 14.40
C THR A 393 -16.45 34.51 15.49
N ASN A 394 -17.01 33.33 15.14
CA ASN A 394 -17.34 32.24 16.09
C ASN A 394 -16.99 30.83 15.57
N THR A 395 -16.26 30.70 14.46
CA THR A 395 -15.88 29.37 13.93
C THR A 395 -14.69 28.80 14.71
N GLN A 396 -14.85 27.61 15.29
CA GLN A 396 -13.74 26.88 15.90
C GLN A 396 -12.82 26.29 14.82
N PRO A 397 -11.48 26.34 14.99
CA PRO A 397 -10.55 25.71 14.07
C PRO A 397 -10.90 24.25 13.82
N SER A 398 -10.65 23.76 12.60
CA SER A 398 -10.91 22.37 12.25
C SER A 398 -10.10 21.41 13.12
N THR A 399 -10.67 20.24 13.41
CA THR A 399 -9.96 19.17 14.12
C THR A 399 -8.66 18.83 13.39
N ARG A 400 -8.71 18.81 12.05
CA ARG A 400 -7.55 18.61 11.18
C ARG A 400 -6.42 19.62 11.44
N ALA A 401 -6.75 20.90 11.50
CA ALA A 401 -5.77 21.97 11.68
C ALA A 401 -5.15 21.91 13.09
N LEU A 402 -5.96 21.70 14.13
CA LEU A 402 -5.47 21.58 15.50
C LEU A 402 -4.60 20.34 15.70
N GLU A 403 -4.94 19.21 15.09
CA GLU A 403 -4.11 18.00 15.15
C GLU A 403 -2.73 18.22 14.51
N LEU A 404 -2.67 18.92 13.38
CA LEU A 404 -1.41 19.25 12.71
C LEU A 404 -0.58 20.24 13.53
N VAL A 405 -1.17 21.35 13.98
CA VAL A 405 -0.47 22.36 14.79
C VAL A 405 0.07 21.76 16.09
N ARG A 406 -0.71 20.88 16.75
CA ARG A 406 -0.24 20.18 17.95
C ARG A 406 0.93 19.25 17.66
N LEU A 407 0.88 18.51 16.55
CA LEU A 407 2.01 17.65 16.16
C LEU A 407 3.26 18.48 15.82
N LEU A 408 3.12 19.55 15.04
CA LEU A 408 4.24 20.44 14.71
C LEU A 408 4.86 21.04 15.97
N THR A 409 4.03 21.50 16.90
CA THR A 409 4.48 22.06 18.19
C THR A 409 5.15 20.99 19.05
N PHE A 410 4.60 19.78 19.08
CA PHE A 410 5.21 18.64 19.78
C PHE A 410 6.61 18.32 19.23
N GLU A 411 6.76 18.23 17.90
CA GLU A 411 8.07 18.02 17.25
C GLU A 411 9.02 19.21 17.49
N ALA A 412 8.49 20.42 17.52
CA ALA A 412 9.23 21.63 17.82
C ALA A 412 9.59 21.80 19.31
N LEU A 413 9.06 20.97 20.21
CA LEU A 413 9.51 20.90 21.59
C LEU A 413 10.45 19.71 21.82
N GLU A 414 10.79 18.97 20.76
CA GLU A 414 11.64 17.78 20.78
C GLU A 414 11.13 16.70 21.75
N MET A 415 9.81 16.63 21.93
CA MET A 415 9.16 15.66 22.81
C MET A 415 9.21 14.24 22.22
N THR A 416 9.26 13.23 23.09
CA THR A 416 9.35 11.83 22.65
C THR A 416 7.98 11.21 22.42
N HIS A 417 7.73 10.67 21.23
CA HIS A 417 6.49 9.95 20.93
C HIS A 417 6.33 8.71 21.81
N THR A 418 5.23 8.67 22.56
CA THR A 418 4.79 7.50 23.36
C THR A 418 3.59 6.77 22.74
N CYS A 419 3.32 7.05 21.46
CA CYS A 419 2.19 6.50 20.69
C CYS A 419 2.64 5.60 19.54
N CYS A 420 1.69 5.21 18.69
CA CYS A 420 1.91 4.34 17.57
C CYS A 420 2.91 4.90 16.55
N MET A 421 3.83 4.07 16.08
CA MET A 421 4.79 4.42 15.05
C MET A 421 4.67 3.42 13.89
N PHE A 422 4.87 3.93 12.68
CA PHE A 422 5.02 3.07 11.51
C PHE A 422 6.46 2.60 11.46
N GLU A 423 6.67 1.28 11.51
CA GLU A 423 7.99 0.66 11.65
C GLU A 423 8.10 -0.64 10.85
N LYS A 424 9.33 -1.11 10.64
CA LYS A 424 9.61 -2.43 10.06
C LYS A 424 9.62 -3.49 11.15
N LEU A 425 8.78 -4.49 10.99
CA LEU A 425 8.75 -5.66 11.84
C LEU A 425 9.40 -6.85 11.10
N GLY A 426 10.48 -7.39 11.67
CA GLY A 426 11.21 -8.55 11.13
C GLY A 426 12.71 -8.32 10.98
N GLU A 427 13.47 -9.39 10.73
CA GLU A 427 14.91 -9.36 10.46
C GLU A 427 15.19 -9.61 8.96
N ASN A 428 16.21 -8.95 8.39
CA ASN A 428 16.66 -9.10 6.99
C ASN A 428 15.61 -8.71 5.92
N HIS A 429 15.63 -9.39 4.76
CA HIS A 429 14.81 -9.08 3.58
C HIS A 429 13.30 -9.43 3.72
N ASP A 430 12.88 -9.96 4.88
CA ASP A 430 11.52 -10.40 5.18
C ASP A 430 10.81 -9.53 6.23
N TYR A 431 11.01 -8.22 6.16
CA TYR A 431 10.24 -7.29 6.98
C TYR A 431 8.82 -7.09 6.44
N ILE A 432 7.90 -6.82 7.35
CA ILE A 432 6.60 -6.22 7.05
C ILE A 432 6.58 -4.80 7.62
N ASP A 433 5.94 -3.87 6.91
CA ASP A 433 5.71 -2.54 7.42
C ASP A 433 4.45 -2.59 8.30
N ALA A 434 4.56 -2.18 9.57
CA ALA A 434 3.52 -2.36 10.57
C ALA A 434 3.41 -1.16 11.50
N ILE A 435 2.24 -0.97 12.09
CA ILE A 435 2.02 0.05 13.11
C ILE A 435 2.24 -0.60 14.48
N LEU A 436 3.27 -0.16 15.19
CA LEU A 436 3.68 -0.71 16.47
C LEU A 436 3.32 0.25 17.61
N ASN A 437 2.98 -0.31 18.77
CA ASN A 437 2.82 0.46 19.99
C ASN A 437 4.18 0.73 20.65
N CYS A 438 4.31 1.89 21.27
CA CYS A 438 5.43 2.15 22.16
C CYS A 438 5.39 1.18 23.35
N ASN A 439 6.56 0.69 23.78
CA ASN A 439 6.66 -0.22 24.91
C ASN A 439 6.12 0.45 26.19
N PRO A 440 5.20 -0.19 26.95
CA PRO A 440 4.61 0.42 28.15
C PRO A 440 5.61 0.86 29.23
N ASN A 441 6.77 0.21 29.33
CA ASN A 441 7.81 0.62 30.26
C ASN A 441 8.51 1.90 29.78
N THR A 442 8.86 1.97 28.50
CA THR A 442 9.40 3.17 27.86
C THR A 442 8.42 4.35 27.97
N VAL A 443 7.12 4.12 27.75
CA VAL A 443 6.08 5.14 27.94
C VAL A 443 6.09 5.69 29.36
N ARG A 444 6.21 4.80 30.36
CA ARG A 444 6.24 5.19 31.77
C ARG A 444 7.48 6.00 32.13
N GLU A 445 8.65 5.59 31.64
CA GLU A 445 9.92 6.29 31.84
C GLU A 445 9.87 7.70 31.25
N ILE A 446 9.40 7.84 30.00
CA ILE A 446 9.24 9.14 29.33
C ILE A 446 8.26 10.03 30.11
N ARG A 447 7.11 9.49 30.52
CA ARG A 447 6.07 10.25 31.25
C ARG A 447 6.48 10.66 32.67
N GLN A 448 7.55 10.11 33.21
CA GLN A 448 8.09 10.45 34.53
C GLN A 448 9.29 11.40 34.43
N SER A 449 9.78 11.69 33.23
CA SER A 449 10.88 12.64 33.02
C SER A 449 10.41 14.06 33.29
N GLU A 450 11.15 14.80 34.11
CA GLU A 450 10.87 16.20 34.44
C GLU A 450 10.82 17.07 33.17
N GLU A 451 11.79 16.90 32.26
CA GLU A 451 11.87 17.61 30.99
C GLU A 451 10.62 17.41 30.12
N GLU A 452 10.14 16.18 30.02
CA GLU A 452 8.98 15.82 29.22
C GLU A 452 7.67 16.37 29.84
N ILE A 453 7.58 16.39 31.17
CA ILE A 453 6.44 17.00 31.89
C ILE A 453 6.41 18.51 31.68
N GLU A 454 7.56 19.19 31.77
CA GLU A 454 7.67 20.64 31.51
C GLU A 454 7.31 20.96 30.06
N ASN A 455 7.83 20.20 29.09
CA ASN A 455 7.49 20.36 27.69
C ASN A 455 6.01 20.09 27.41
N ALA A 456 5.38 19.12 28.10
CA ALA A 456 3.95 18.86 27.96
C ALA A 456 3.09 20.04 28.46
N ALA A 457 3.45 20.65 29.59
CA ALA A 457 2.76 21.85 30.09
C ALA A 457 2.93 23.05 29.14
N LEU A 458 4.13 23.21 28.56
CA LEU A 458 4.39 24.23 27.56
C LEU A 458 3.60 23.98 26.27
N LEU A 459 3.51 22.73 25.81
CA LEU A 459 2.70 22.33 24.65
C LEU A 459 1.24 22.74 24.83
N ASP A 460 0.63 22.43 25.98
CA ASP A 460 -0.78 22.78 26.21
C ASP A 460 -1.01 24.29 26.30
N THR A 461 -0.05 25.03 26.88
CA THR A 461 -0.07 26.49 26.91
C THR A 461 -0.03 27.06 25.49
N LEU A 462 0.91 26.60 24.66
CA LEU A 462 1.06 27.02 23.27
C LEU A 462 -0.17 26.63 22.44
N MET A 463 -0.76 25.46 22.66
CA MET A 463 -1.97 25.06 21.95
C MET A 463 -3.18 25.93 22.29
N GLY A 464 -3.30 26.41 23.54
CA GLY A 464 -4.30 27.40 23.93
C GLY A 464 -4.08 28.74 23.22
N GLU A 465 -2.83 29.20 23.16
CA GLU A 465 -2.41 30.40 22.42
C GLU A 465 -2.75 30.26 20.92
N PHE A 466 -2.31 29.18 20.27
CA PHE A 466 -2.53 28.94 18.85
C PHE A 466 -4.01 28.79 18.50
N SER A 467 -4.80 28.05 19.30
CA SER A 467 -6.23 27.95 19.05
C SER A 467 -6.94 29.31 19.12
N THR A 468 -6.49 30.19 20.03
CA THR A 468 -7.03 31.55 20.17
C THR A 468 -6.58 32.42 18.99
N ALA A 469 -5.29 32.35 18.62
CA ALA A 469 -4.75 33.07 17.49
C ALA A 469 -5.46 32.68 16.18
N MET A 470 -5.69 31.39 15.93
CA MET A 470 -6.43 30.93 14.74
C MET A 470 -7.87 31.48 14.67
N GLN A 471 -8.52 31.72 15.80
CA GLN A 471 -9.86 32.32 15.84
C GLN A 471 -9.86 33.84 15.66
N GLN A 472 -8.74 34.49 16.00
CA GLN A 472 -8.62 35.95 16.05
C GLN A 472 -7.77 36.53 14.92
N ASP A 473 -6.99 35.71 14.22
CA ASP A 473 -6.07 36.14 13.18
C ASP A 473 -6.84 36.43 11.89
N TYR A 474 -7.22 37.70 11.75
CA TYR A 474 -7.89 38.22 10.56
C TYR A 474 -6.96 38.29 9.33
N GLN A 475 -5.64 38.03 9.46
CA GLN A 475 -4.69 38.08 8.35
C GLN A 475 -4.41 36.71 7.73
N ALA A 476 -4.46 35.63 8.50
CA ALA A 476 -4.29 34.27 7.98
C ALA A 476 -5.53 33.83 7.17
N LYS A 477 -5.37 33.67 5.85
CA LYS A 477 -6.46 33.26 4.94
C LYS A 477 -6.57 31.75 4.80
N SER A 478 -5.56 31.02 5.26
CA SER A 478 -5.41 29.56 5.19
C SER A 478 -4.58 29.04 6.36
N LEU A 479 -4.61 27.73 6.60
CA LEU A 479 -3.73 27.10 7.59
C LEU A 479 -2.24 27.28 7.22
N LEU A 480 -1.93 27.27 5.94
CA LEU A 480 -0.58 27.51 5.44
C LEU A 480 -0.08 28.91 5.84
N ASP A 481 -0.90 29.95 5.70
CA ASP A 481 -0.54 31.31 6.13
C ASP A 481 -0.28 31.37 7.65
N PHE A 482 -1.11 30.68 8.45
CA PHE A 482 -0.94 30.63 9.89
C PHE A 482 0.35 29.92 10.30
N ILE A 483 0.65 28.76 9.69
CA ILE A 483 1.85 27.97 9.99
C ILE A 483 3.10 28.76 9.62
N PHE A 484 3.17 29.27 8.38
CA PHE A 484 4.36 29.96 7.88
C PHE A 484 4.46 31.44 8.29
N GLY A 485 3.43 31.97 8.97
CA GLY A 485 3.43 33.28 9.60
C GLY A 485 3.54 33.15 11.11
N TYR A 486 2.41 33.25 11.80
CA TYR A 486 2.35 33.36 13.26
C TYR A 486 3.02 32.19 13.99
N TRP A 487 2.74 30.95 13.59
CA TRP A 487 3.26 29.77 14.30
C TRP A 487 4.78 29.68 14.22
N ILE A 488 5.39 29.80 13.02
CA ILE A 488 6.86 29.75 12.87
C ILE A 488 7.51 30.84 13.73
N THR A 489 7.08 32.10 13.63
CA THR A 489 7.66 33.20 14.39
C THR A 489 7.57 32.94 15.90
N ARG A 490 6.40 32.51 16.37
CA ARG A 490 6.18 32.24 17.80
C ARG A 490 7.05 31.10 18.32
N ILE A 491 7.29 30.08 17.51
CA ILE A 491 8.19 28.98 17.87
C ILE A 491 9.65 29.43 17.81
N GLU A 492 10.07 30.21 16.80
CA GLU A 492 11.42 30.78 16.73
C GLU A 492 11.78 31.57 17.99
N ASP A 493 10.82 32.30 18.57
CA ASP A 493 11.01 33.01 19.85
C ASP A 493 11.35 32.08 21.02
N LEU A 494 10.94 30.80 20.98
CA LEU A 494 11.32 29.79 21.99
C LEU A 494 12.78 29.34 21.85
N TYR A 495 13.33 29.47 20.64
CA TYR A 495 14.71 29.12 20.29
C TYR A 495 15.64 30.34 20.28
N ALA A 496 15.09 31.55 20.32
CA ALA A 496 15.84 32.77 20.41
C ALA A 496 16.61 32.80 21.74
N VAL A 497 17.94 32.74 21.66
CA VAL A 497 18.76 32.74 22.87
C VAL A 497 18.68 34.11 23.51
N GLN A 498 18.25 34.19 24.78
CA GLN A 498 18.36 35.43 25.54
C GLN A 498 19.85 35.78 25.71
N GLU A 499 20.20 37.04 25.44
CA GLU A 499 21.59 37.50 25.36
C GLU A 499 22.36 37.32 26.68
N ASP A 500 21.66 37.36 27.82
CA ASP A 500 22.19 37.11 29.16
C ASP A 500 22.41 35.62 29.46
N GLU A 501 21.62 34.72 28.85
CA GLU A 501 21.78 33.27 28.94
C GLU A 501 22.98 32.79 28.12
N VAL A 502 23.28 33.38 26.95
CA VAL A 502 24.52 33.07 26.19
C VAL A 502 25.77 33.33 27.04
N GLN A 503 25.78 34.41 27.81
CA GLN A 503 26.90 34.76 28.70
C GLN A 503 27.03 33.84 29.91
N LYS A 504 25.92 33.32 30.45
CA LYS A 504 25.91 32.33 31.54
C LYS A 504 26.23 30.92 31.05
N MET A 505 25.77 30.54 29.85
CA MET A 505 25.97 29.25 29.19
C MET A 505 27.44 28.96 28.87
N GLN A 506 28.24 29.98 28.56
CA GLN A 506 29.70 29.83 28.38
C GLN A 506 30.43 29.29 29.63
N GLN A 507 29.78 29.25 30.79
CA GLN A 507 30.41 28.79 32.03
C GLN A 507 29.93 27.42 32.53
N HIS A 508 28.75 26.88 32.16
CA HIS A 508 28.17 25.76 32.94
C HIS A 508 27.47 24.57 32.22
N VAL A 509 26.90 24.62 31.00
CA VAL A 509 26.06 23.46 30.56
C VAL A 509 25.97 23.19 29.05
N ARG A 510 25.78 21.89 28.75
CA ARG A 510 25.09 21.29 27.59
C ARG A 510 23.62 21.76 27.50
N ASN A 511 22.94 21.46 26.38
CA ASN A 511 21.58 21.90 25.99
C ASN A 511 21.47 23.38 25.56
N VAL A 512 22.42 23.81 24.73
CA VAL A 512 22.21 24.97 23.85
C VAL A 512 21.34 24.53 22.69
N ARG A 513 20.09 25.01 22.62
CA ARG A 513 19.29 24.88 21.40
C ARG A 513 19.88 25.84 20.37
N THR A 514 20.50 25.29 19.34
CA THR A 514 21.00 26.08 18.20
C THR A 514 19.80 26.47 17.33
N GLY A 515 19.87 27.55 16.55
CA GLY A 515 18.80 27.97 15.61
C GLY A 515 18.52 26.98 14.46
N ILE A 516 18.88 25.71 14.64
CA ILE A 516 18.65 24.61 13.71
C ILE A 516 17.39 23.88 14.16
N TRP A 517 16.33 24.00 13.37
CA TRP A 517 15.07 23.30 13.59
C TRP A 517 15.23 21.78 13.70
N PRO A 518 14.46 21.10 14.57
CA PRO A 518 14.47 19.65 14.69
C PRO A 518 14.28 18.96 13.32
N ARG A 519 15.05 17.90 13.07
CA ARG A 519 15.02 17.18 11.78
C ARG A 519 13.60 16.71 11.37
N PRO A 520 12.76 16.17 12.26
CA PRO A 520 11.40 15.75 11.90
C PRO A 520 10.55 16.92 11.40
N LEU A 521 10.69 18.09 12.04
CA LEU A 521 9.98 19.31 11.65
C LEU A 521 10.48 19.85 10.31
N ARG A 522 11.79 19.81 10.05
CA ARG A 522 12.34 20.21 8.74
C ARG A 522 11.74 19.41 7.59
N ARG A 523 11.56 18.10 7.77
CA ARG A 523 10.93 17.22 6.76
C ARG A 523 9.47 17.55 6.48
N LEU A 524 8.74 18.11 7.45
CA LEU A 524 7.36 18.53 7.30
C LEU A 524 7.25 19.91 6.64
N LEU A 525 7.99 20.92 7.13
CA LEU A 525 7.85 22.31 6.71
C LEU A 525 8.62 22.66 5.43
N TRP A 526 9.79 22.05 5.26
CA TRP A 526 10.66 22.24 4.10
C TRP A 526 10.99 20.88 3.51
N PRO A 527 10.00 20.19 2.91
CA PRO A 527 10.26 18.93 2.23
C PRO A 527 11.31 19.20 1.15
N THR A 528 12.45 18.54 1.27
CA THR A 528 13.55 18.60 0.29
C THR A 528 13.48 17.39 -0.62
N ASP A 529 14.21 17.46 -1.73
CA ASP A 529 14.38 16.30 -2.59
C ASP A 529 14.93 15.12 -1.76
N PRO A 530 14.20 13.99 -1.66
CA PRO A 530 14.65 12.80 -0.91
C PRO A 530 15.95 12.17 -1.45
N PHE A 531 16.43 12.61 -2.62
CA PHE A 531 17.69 12.20 -3.24
C PHE A 531 18.84 13.21 -3.07
N THR A 532 18.57 14.42 -2.55
CA THR A 532 19.63 15.33 -2.10
C THR A 532 20.16 14.89 -0.74
N PHE A 533 21.47 14.63 -0.67
CA PHE A 533 22.14 14.27 0.58
C PHE A 533 22.41 15.55 1.38
N ASP A 534 21.82 15.65 2.58
CA ASP A 534 22.23 16.57 3.66
C ASP A 534 23.43 16.00 4.43
#